data_AF-A0A7X2STV5-F1
#
_entry.id   AF-A0A7X2STV5-F1
#
_cell.length_a   1.000
_cell.length_b   1.000
_cell.length_c   1.000
_cell.angle_alpha   90.00
_cell.angle_beta   90.00
_cell.angle_gamma   90.00
#
_symmetry.space_group_name_H-M   'P 1'
#
loop_
_entity.id
_entity.type
_entity.pdbx_description
1 polymer ?
#
loop_
_entity_poly.entity_id
_entity_poly.type
_entity_poly.pdbx_seq_one_letter_code
_entity_poly.pdbx_strand_id
1 'polypeptide(L)'
;RRAKVGTKISFGDGALKATVTKELEHGGRLIEFEYDGIFMEILDKLGEMPLPPYIKEKLENPEMYQTVYSREVGSAAAPTAGLHFTKELLHKIEEKGVKLVYLTLHVGLGTFRPVSEKNIEDHKMHSEFYRLTEEAAATLNEVRKNGGRIVATGTTSIRTLETIGTKYDGEIKADSGWTDIFIK
;
A
#
# COMPACT_ATOMS: atom_id res chain seq x y z
N ARG A 1 -24.03 -2.86 -0.73
CA ARG A 1 -25.49 -3.10 -0.66
C ARG A 1 -25.89 -4.54 -0.28
N ARG A 2 -25.05 -5.58 -0.48
CA ARG A 2 -25.41 -6.99 -0.19
C ARG A 2 -24.90 -7.58 1.14
N ALA A 3 -23.95 -6.94 1.82
CA ALA A 3 -23.39 -7.45 3.08
C ALA A 3 -23.75 -6.50 4.23
N LYS A 4 -24.80 -6.82 4.99
CA LYS A 4 -25.19 -6.08 6.21
C LYS A 4 -24.54 -6.73 7.43
N VAL A 5 -24.55 -6.06 8.58
CA VAL A 5 -24.14 -6.69 9.85
C VAL A 5 -24.89 -8.01 10.06
N GLY A 6 -24.16 -9.06 10.46
CA GLY A 6 -24.67 -10.43 10.61
C GLY A 6 -24.70 -11.25 9.33
N THR A 7 -24.40 -10.67 8.15
CA THR A 7 -24.25 -11.45 6.92
C THR A 7 -23.08 -12.42 7.07
N LYS A 8 -23.36 -13.70 6.85
CA LYS A 8 -22.36 -14.76 6.77
C LYS A 8 -21.99 -15.03 5.31
N ILE A 9 -20.71 -15.14 5.05
CA ILE A 9 -20.14 -15.38 3.72
C ILE A 9 -19.28 -16.64 3.84
N SER A 10 -19.38 -17.52 2.84
CA SER A 10 -18.61 -18.76 2.78
C SER A 10 -17.76 -18.76 1.52
N PHE A 11 -16.48 -19.07 1.66
CA PHE A 11 -15.50 -19.18 0.58
C PHE A 11 -14.96 -20.62 0.51
N GLY A 12 -14.62 -21.08 -0.69
CA GLY A 12 -14.01 -22.41 -0.89
C GLY A 12 -14.78 -23.55 -0.25
N ASP A 13 -16.09 -23.63 -0.52
CA ASP A 13 -16.99 -24.66 0.03
C ASP A 13 -17.03 -24.74 1.56
N GLY A 14 -16.72 -23.64 2.25
CA GLY A 14 -16.77 -23.54 3.71
C GLY A 14 -15.42 -23.65 4.40
N ALA A 15 -14.32 -23.76 3.64
CA ALA A 15 -12.96 -23.72 4.17
C ALA A 15 -12.62 -22.40 4.87
N LEU A 16 -13.24 -21.29 4.43
CA LEU A 16 -13.18 -20.00 5.10
C LEU A 16 -14.58 -19.41 5.20
N LYS A 17 -15.00 -19.03 6.40
CA LYS A 17 -16.26 -18.33 6.63
C LYS A 17 -15.97 -16.94 7.18
N ALA A 18 -16.80 -15.97 6.83
CA ALA A 18 -16.67 -14.61 7.34
C ALA A 18 -18.03 -14.09 7.80
N THR A 19 -18.06 -13.42 8.94
CA THR A 19 -19.24 -12.74 9.46
C THR A 19 -19.00 -11.23 9.47
N VAL A 20 -19.93 -10.46 8.89
CA VAL A 20 -19.88 -8.99 8.96
C VAL A 20 -20.26 -8.54 10.36
N THR A 21 -19.32 -7.90 11.08
CA THR A 21 -19.53 -7.44 12.45
C THR A 21 -19.85 -5.95 12.52
N LYS A 22 -19.41 -5.14 11.54
CA LYS A 22 -19.66 -3.69 11.52
C LYS A 22 -19.69 -3.09 10.11
N GLU A 23 -20.54 -2.08 9.91
CA GLU A 23 -20.48 -1.20 8.73
C GLU A 23 -19.61 0.04 9.03
N LEU A 24 -18.73 0.41 8.10
CA LEU A 24 -17.88 1.59 8.19
C LEU A 24 -18.43 2.73 7.34
N GLU A 25 -18.12 3.98 7.70
CA GLU A 25 -18.65 5.20 7.05
C GLU A 25 -18.45 5.22 5.54
N HIS A 26 -17.32 4.71 5.04
CA HIS A 26 -16.99 4.66 3.61
C HIS A 26 -17.54 3.40 2.90
N GLY A 27 -18.58 2.76 3.44
CA GLY A 27 -19.15 1.53 2.88
C GLY A 27 -18.25 0.29 3.03
N GLY A 28 -17.14 0.40 3.76
CA GLY A 28 -16.33 -0.74 4.19
C GLY A 28 -17.08 -1.61 5.20
N ARG A 29 -16.56 -2.81 5.45
CA ARG A 29 -17.09 -3.77 6.43
C ARG A 29 -15.97 -4.28 7.30
N LEU A 30 -16.20 -4.34 8.61
CA LEU A 30 -15.38 -5.17 9.49
C LEU A 30 -15.95 -6.58 9.41
N ILE A 31 -15.08 -7.54 9.11
CA ILE A 31 -15.43 -8.95 8.99
C ILE A 31 -14.55 -9.74 9.95
N GLU A 32 -15.15 -10.74 10.58
CA GLU A 32 -14.48 -11.72 11.42
C GLU A 32 -14.45 -13.05 10.67
N PHE A 33 -13.28 -13.69 10.63
CA PHE A 33 -13.08 -14.94 9.91
C PHE A 33 -13.15 -16.14 10.87
N GLU A 34 -13.85 -17.19 10.43
CA GLU A 34 -13.90 -18.50 11.07
C GLU A 34 -13.27 -19.52 10.10
N TYR A 35 -12.24 -20.24 10.57
CA TYR A 35 -11.46 -21.18 9.77
C TYR A 35 -10.72 -22.19 10.65
N ASP A 36 -10.30 -23.31 10.05
CA ASP A 36 -9.45 -24.31 10.69
C ASP A 36 -8.05 -24.30 10.05
N GLY A 37 -6.98 -24.32 10.86
CA GLY A 37 -5.60 -24.35 10.38
C GLY A 37 -4.92 -22.98 10.32
N ILE A 38 -4.03 -22.77 9.32
CA ILE A 38 -3.25 -21.54 9.16
C ILE A 38 -3.97 -20.60 8.19
N PHE A 39 -4.37 -19.43 8.68
CA PHE A 39 -5.14 -18.44 7.91
C PHE A 39 -4.48 -18.09 6.56
N MET A 40 -3.17 -17.84 6.57
CA MET A 40 -2.43 -17.44 5.38
C MET A 40 -2.45 -18.52 4.30
N GLU A 41 -2.31 -19.81 4.65
CA GLU A 41 -2.38 -20.89 3.66
C GLU A 41 -3.77 -21.04 3.03
N ILE A 42 -4.82 -20.72 3.78
CA ILE A 42 -6.19 -20.72 3.27
C ILE A 42 -6.37 -19.55 2.30
N LEU A 43 -5.86 -18.37 2.64
CA LEU A 43 -5.87 -17.21 1.75
C LEU A 43 -5.06 -17.47 0.47
N ASP A 44 -3.91 -18.12 0.54
CA ASP A 44 -3.10 -18.44 -0.64
C ASP A 44 -3.82 -19.42 -1.57
N LYS A 45 -4.62 -20.34 -1.02
CA LYS A 45 -5.41 -21.30 -1.79
C LYS A 45 -6.68 -20.70 -2.40
N LEU A 46 -7.34 -19.78 -1.69
CA LEU A 46 -8.66 -19.26 -2.06
C LEU A 46 -8.62 -17.87 -2.69
N GLY A 47 -7.59 -17.09 -2.41
CA GLY A 47 -7.44 -15.70 -2.82
C GLY A 47 -6.95 -15.58 -4.25
N GLU A 48 -7.35 -14.49 -4.90
CA GLU A 48 -6.76 -14.03 -6.14
C GLU A 48 -6.22 -12.62 -5.94
N MET A 49 -5.03 -12.33 -6.48
CA MET A 49 -4.46 -11.00 -6.43
C MET A 49 -5.37 -10.02 -7.19
N PRO A 50 -5.88 -8.97 -6.54
CA PRO A 50 -6.73 -8.02 -7.22
C PRO A 50 -5.90 -7.15 -8.16
N LEU A 51 -6.34 -7.05 -9.41
CA LEU A 51 -5.73 -6.17 -10.41
C LEU A 51 -6.50 -4.84 -10.48
N PRO A 52 -5.81 -3.72 -10.81
CA PRO A 52 -6.48 -2.47 -11.12
C PRO A 52 -7.56 -2.66 -12.20
N PRO A 53 -8.68 -1.92 -12.15
CA PRO A 53 -9.82 -2.14 -13.04
C PRO A 53 -9.50 -1.90 -14.53
N TYR A 54 -8.39 -1.23 -14.84
CA TYR A 54 -7.92 -1.02 -16.20
C TYR A 54 -7.09 -2.19 -16.76
N ILE A 55 -6.61 -3.11 -15.92
CA ILE A 55 -5.94 -4.34 -16.35
C ILE A 55 -7.00 -5.43 -16.48
N LYS A 56 -7.38 -5.75 -17.72
CA LYS A 56 -8.47 -6.71 -18.03
C LYS A 56 -8.00 -8.14 -18.20
N GLU A 57 -6.71 -8.34 -18.48
CA GLU A 57 -6.12 -9.66 -18.69
C GLU A 57 -5.76 -10.28 -17.35
N LYS A 58 -6.09 -11.57 -17.19
CA LYS A 58 -5.62 -12.34 -16.04
C LYS A 58 -4.14 -12.59 -16.25
N LEU A 59 -3.33 -12.22 -15.27
CA LEU A 59 -1.90 -12.53 -15.31
C LEU A 59 -1.71 -14.02 -15.11
N GLU A 60 -0.93 -14.66 -15.98
CA GLU A 60 -0.51 -16.05 -15.79
C GLU A 60 0.39 -16.19 -14.55
N ASN A 61 1.17 -15.14 -14.26
CA ASN A 61 2.02 -15.06 -13.09
C ASN A 61 1.71 -13.78 -12.28
N PRO A 62 1.11 -13.90 -11.07
CA PRO A 62 0.86 -12.78 -10.17
C PRO A 62 2.11 -11.95 -9.81
N GLU A 63 3.29 -12.57 -9.79
CA GLU A 63 4.55 -11.87 -9.49
C GLU A 63 4.89 -10.78 -10.53
N MET A 64 4.32 -10.85 -11.74
CA MET A 64 4.49 -9.79 -12.73
C MET A 64 3.84 -8.46 -12.31
N TYR A 65 2.93 -8.49 -11.34
CA TYR A 65 2.33 -7.30 -10.75
C TYR A 65 2.91 -7.00 -9.37
N GLN A 66 4.23 -7.13 -9.24
CA GLN A 66 4.98 -6.69 -8.08
C GLN A 66 6.21 -5.90 -8.53
N THR A 67 6.61 -4.92 -7.73
CA THR A 67 7.90 -4.25 -7.95
C THR A 67 9.03 -5.24 -7.71
N VAL A 68 10.13 -5.14 -8.46
CA VAL A 68 11.31 -6.01 -8.30
C VAL A 68 12.00 -5.92 -6.93
N TYR A 69 11.59 -4.95 -6.11
CA TYR A 69 12.05 -4.71 -4.74
C TYR A 69 10.94 -4.88 -3.68
N SER A 70 9.84 -5.57 -4.01
CA SER A 70 8.83 -5.97 -3.03
C SER A 70 9.44 -6.93 -1.99
N ARG A 71 9.03 -6.79 -0.72
CA ARG A 71 9.59 -7.55 0.41
C ARG A 71 8.57 -7.98 1.46
N GLU A 72 7.51 -7.21 1.62
CA GLU A 72 6.54 -7.35 2.72
C GLU A 72 5.16 -7.70 2.15
N VAL A 73 4.52 -8.73 2.70
CA VAL A 73 3.13 -9.08 2.37
C VAL A 73 2.19 -8.14 3.11
N GLY A 74 1.15 -7.65 2.44
CA GLY A 74 0.11 -6.84 3.09
C GLY A 74 -0.54 -5.78 2.20
N SER A 75 0.04 -5.47 1.04
CA SER A 75 -0.57 -4.56 0.08
C SER A 75 -1.54 -5.28 -0.85
N ALA A 76 -2.70 -4.69 -1.10
CA ALA A 76 -3.65 -5.18 -2.11
C ALA A 76 -3.27 -4.73 -3.53
N ALA A 77 -2.44 -3.70 -3.68
CA ALA A 77 -2.00 -3.18 -4.97
C ALA A 77 -0.50 -2.88 -4.97
N ALA A 78 0.15 -3.07 -6.12
CA ALA A 78 1.53 -2.66 -6.31
C ALA A 78 1.61 -1.15 -6.65
N PRO A 79 2.60 -0.42 -6.11
CA PRO A 79 2.84 0.97 -6.49
C PRO A 79 3.33 1.02 -7.95
N THR A 80 2.46 1.47 -8.85
CA THR A 80 2.67 1.33 -10.31
C THR A 80 3.88 2.08 -10.84
N ALA A 81 4.24 3.23 -10.24
CA ALA A 81 5.47 3.96 -10.59
C ALA A 81 6.73 3.10 -10.37
N GLY A 82 6.69 2.15 -9.43
CA GLY A 82 7.77 1.21 -9.17
C GLY A 82 7.89 0.09 -10.21
N LEU A 83 6.83 -0.18 -10.98
CA LEU A 83 6.81 -1.27 -11.99
C LEU A 83 7.69 -0.97 -13.21
N HIS A 84 8.14 0.28 -13.37
CA HIS A 84 9.08 0.65 -14.42
C HIS A 84 10.53 0.29 -14.11
N PHE A 85 10.83 -0.12 -12.87
CA PHE A 85 12.18 -0.50 -12.46
C PHE A 85 12.43 -1.99 -12.67
N THR A 86 13.55 -2.30 -13.32
CA THR A 86 14.12 -3.64 -13.37
C THR A 86 15.32 -3.74 -12.43
N LYS A 87 15.74 -4.96 -12.07
CA LYS A 87 16.93 -5.17 -11.23
C LYS A 87 18.18 -4.58 -11.87
N GLU A 88 18.30 -4.71 -13.19
CA GLU A 88 19.41 -4.16 -13.98
C GLU A 88 19.40 -2.63 -13.97
N LEU A 89 18.22 -2.00 -14.03
CA LEU A 89 18.10 -0.55 -13.96
C LEU A 89 18.47 -0.03 -12.56
N LEU A 90 18.02 -0.70 -11.50
CA LEU A 90 18.38 -0.35 -10.12
C LEU A 90 19.88 -0.44 -9.89
N HIS A 91 20.51 -1.51 -10.39
CA HIS A 91 21.96 -1.66 -10.33
C HIS A 91 22.69 -0.51 -11.02
N LYS A 92 22.27 -0.14 -12.25
CA LYS A 92 22.85 1.00 -12.98
C LYS A 92 22.67 2.34 -12.26
N ILE A 93 21.61 2.49 -11.47
CA ILE A 93 21.37 3.69 -10.65
C ILE A 93 22.36 3.72 -9.47
N GLU A 94 22.55 2.59 -8.80
CA GLU A 94 23.53 2.46 -7.70
C GLU A 94 24.98 2.67 -8.18
N GLU A 95 25.35 2.12 -9.35
CA GLU A 95 26.67 2.32 -9.96
C GLU A 95 26.97 3.80 -10.26
N LYS A 96 25.94 4.63 -10.45
CA LYS A 96 26.07 6.09 -10.61
C LYS A 96 26.20 6.84 -9.29
N GLY A 97 26.25 6.14 -8.15
CA GLY A 97 26.36 6.71 -6.82
C GLY A 97 25.03 7.19 -6.23
N VAL A 98 23.88 6.80 -6.81
CA VAL A 98 22.56 7.13 -6.25
C VAL A 98 22.19 6.09 -5.19
N LYS A 99 21.84 6.55 -3.99
CA LYS A 99 21.38 5.67 -2.91
C LYS A 99 19.93 5.23 -3.16
N LEU A 100 19.66 3.93 -3.08
CA LEU A 100 18.29 3.40 -3.07
C LEU A 100 17.78 3.30 -1.63
N VAL A 101 16.66 3.96 -1.35
CA VAL A 101 16.01 3.94 -0.03
C VAL A 101 14.60 3.39 -0.19
N TYR A 102 14.27 2.40 0.63
CA TYR A 102 12.98 1.72 0.57
C TYR A 102 12.11 2.10 1.77
N LEU A 103 10.81 2.23 1.51
CA LEU A 103 9.76 2.37 2.53
C LEU A 103 8.69 1.32 2.29
N THR A 104 7.99 0.92 3.35
CA THR A 104 6.90 -0.05 3.26
C THR A 104 5.57 0.69 3.21
N LEU A 105 4.67 0.24 2.34
CA LEU A 105 3.31 0.72 2.18
C LEU A 105 2.36 -0.47 2.08
N HIS A 106 1.21 -0.39 2.74
CA HIS A 106 0.09 -1.30 2.50
C HIS A 106 -1.04 -0.53 1.87
N VAL A 107 -1.09 -0.61 0.55
CA VAL A 107 -2.09 0.07 -0.28
C VAL A 107 -3.33 -0.79 -0.32
N GLY A 108 -4.44 -0.25 0.18
CA GLY A 108 -5.74 -0.90 0.10
C GLY A 108 -6.44 -0.64 -1.23
N LEU A 109 -7.49 -1.42 -1.52
CA LEU A 109 -8.34 -1.23 -2.71
C LEU A 109 -9.06 0.13 -2.77
N GLY A 110 -9.08 0.87 -1.65
CA GLY A 110 -9.55 2.26 -1.62
C GLY A 110 -8.82 3.17 -2.61
N THR A 111 -7.56 2.86 -2.94
CA THR A 111 -6.76 3.62 -3.92
C THR A 111 -7.40 3.69 -5.32
N PHE A 112 -8.26 2.72 -5.67
CA PHE A 112 -8.95 2.67 -6.96
C PHE A 112 -10.31 3.37 -6.96
N ARG A 113 -10.77 3.89 -5.82
CA ARG A 113 -12.07 4.53 -5.74
C ARG A 113 -12.03 5.91 -6.41
N PRO A 114 -13.01 6.23 -7.27
CA PRO A 114 -13.09 7.57 -7.85
C PRO A 114 -13.43 8.59 -6.75
N VAL A 115 -12.97 9.82 -6.96
CA VAL A 115 -13.40 10.97 -6.14
C VAL A 115 -14.90 11.18 -6.37
N SER A 116 -15.69 11.11 -5.30
CA SER A 116 -17.14 11.26 -5.33
C SER A 116 -17.64 12.64 -4.90
N GLU A 117 -16.76 13.47 -4.34
CA GLU A 117 -17.13 14.76 -3.76
C GLU A 117 -17.21 15.86 -4.83
N LYS A 118 -18.18 16.77 -4.66
CA LYS A 118 -18.35 17.92 -5.56
C LYS A 118 -17.25 18.96 -5.36
N ASN A 119 -16.87 19.19 -4.10
CA ASN A 119 -15.72 20.02 -3.76
C ASN A 119 -14.55 19.09 -3.42
N ILE A 120 -13.40 19.33 -4.04
CA ILE A 120 -12.20 18.52 -3.77
C ILE A 120 -11.73 18.63 -2.32
N GLU A 121 -12.05 19.74 -1.64
CA GLU A 121 -11.68 19.97 -0.25
C GLU A 121 -12.41 19.08 0.74
N ASP A 122 -13.57 18.57 0.35
CA ASP A 122 -14.37 17.66 1.16
C ASP A 122 -13.93 16.19 0.97
N HIS A 123 -13.00 15.93 0.03
CA HIS A 123 -12.56 14.58 -0.27
C HIS A 123 -11.69 14.01 0.85
N LYS A 124 -12.23 12.99 1.52
CA LYS A 124 -11.48 12.19 2.48
C LYS A 124 -10.66 11.13 1.75
N MET A 125 -9.33 11.27 1.81
CA MET A 125 -8.41 10.27 1.29
C MET A 125 -8.52 8.96 2.07
N HIS A 126 -8.35 7.84 1.36
CA HIS A 126 -8.20 6.56 2.03
C HIS A 126 -6.86 6.50 2.76
N SER A 127 -6.91 6.07 4.02
CA SER A 127 -5.71 5.86 4.82
C SER A 127 -4.93 4.64 4.32
N GLU A 128 -3.62 4.80 4.19
CA GLU A 128 -2.69 3.72 3.86
C GLU A 128 -1.70 3.56 5.02
N PHE A 129 -1.38 2.32 5.36
CA PHE A 129 -0.33 2.07 6.36
C PHE A 129 1.04 2.28 5.72
N TYR A 130 1.93 2.95 6.44
CA TYR A 130 3.32 3.13 6.06
C TYR A 130 4.27 2.71 7.18
N ARG A 131 5.50 2.37 6.79
CA ARG A 131 6.64 2.22 7.70
C ARG A 131 7.92 2.72 7.03
N LEU A 132 8.62 3.61 7.72
CA LEU A 132 9.97 4.06 7.39
C LEU A 132 10.92 3.62 8.51
N THR A 133 12.01 2.94 8.15
CA THR A 133 12.99 2.44 9.12
C THR A 133 13.98 3.51 9.55
N GLU A 134 14.69 3.28 10.66
CA GLU A 134 15.77 4.16 11.14
C GLU A 134 16.88 4.33 10.09
N GLU A 135 17.30 3.24 9.46
CA GLU A 135 18.30 3.28 8.40
C GLU A 135 17.87 4.13 7.20
N ALA A 136 16.61 3.99 6.78
CA ALA A 136 16.05 4.77 5.68
C ALA A 136 15.98 6.26 6.04
N ALA A 137 15.47 6.59 7.22
CA ALA A 137 15.39 7.97 7.72
C ALA A 137 16.79 8.60 7.84
N ALA A 138 17.75 7.88 8.43
CA ALA A 138 19.14 8.33 8.56
C ALA A 138 19.77 8.63 7.19
N THR A 139 19.58 7.74 6.21
CA THR A 139 20.10 7.91 4.85
C THR A 139 19.51 9.14 4.17
N LEU A 140 18.20 9.35 4.28
CA LEU A 140 17.53 10.51 3.69
C LEU A 140 18.00 11.83 4.33
N ASN A 141 18.14 11.86 5.65
CA ASN A 141 18.65 13.03 6.37
C ASN A 141 20.11 13.33 6.01
N GLU A 142 20.96 12.30 5.86
CA GLU A 142 22.35 12.46 5.42
C GLU A 142 22.41 13.10 4.02
N VAL A 143 21.63 12.59 3.07
CA VAL A 143 21.54 13.14 1.70
C VAL A 143 21.11 14.62 1.75
N ARG A 144 20.08 14.94 2.54
CA ARG A 144 19.60 16.33 2.68
C ARG A 144 20.65 17.24 3.31
N LYS A 145 21.32 16.79 4.37
CA LYS A 145 22.39 17.54 5.06
C LYS A 145 23.55 17.86 4.12
N ASN A 146 23.87 16.96 3.21
CA ASN A 146 24.93 17.12 2.21
C ASN A 146 24.49 17.91 0.96
N GLY A 147 23.27 18.48 0.95
CA GLY A 147 22.75 19.25 -0.18
C GLY A 147 22.32 18.40 -1.39
N GLY A 148 22.16 17.09 -1.19
CA GLY A 148 21.68 16.16 -2.21
C GLY A 148 20.17 16.28 -2.45
N ARG A 149 19.69 15.55 -3.47
CA ARG A 149 18.26 15.51 -3.84
C ARG A 149 17.64 14.18 -3.41
N ILE A 150 16.42 14.26 -2.87
CA ILE A 150 15.57 13.10 -2.61
C ILE A 150 14.52 13.05 -3.73
N VAL A 151 14.42 11.92 -4.41
CA VAL A 151 13.45 11.69 -5.48
C VAL A 151 12.55 10.53 -5.08
N ALA A 152 11.29 10.82 -4.80
CA ALA A 152 10.31 9.81 -4.44
C ALA A 152 9.71 9.15 -5.69
N THR A 153 9.64 7.83 -5.70
CA THR A 153 9.00 7.05 -6.77
C THR A 153 7.54 6.79 -6.44
N GLY A 154 6.65 7.55 -7.09
CA GLY A 154 5.20 7.41 -6.96
C GLY A 154 4.59 8.30 -5.88
N THR A 155 3.31 8.66 -6.09
CA THR A 155 2.55 9.57 -5.22
C THR A 155 2.37 9.02 -3.80
N THR A 156 2.25 7.71 -3.64
CA THR A 156 2.14 7.06 -2.32
C THR A 156 3.40 7.27 -1.49
N SER A 157 4.58 7.15 -2.09
CA SER A 157 5.88 7.42 -1.43
C SER A 157 5.99 8.89 -1.02
N ILE A 158 5.54 9.82 -1.88
CA ILE A 158 5.49 11.26 -1.58
C ILE A 158 4.60 11.50 -0.36
N ARG A 159 3.36 10.98 -0.35
CA ARG A 159 2.42 11.14 0.77
C ARG A 159 3.01 10.65 2.09
N THR A 160 3.71 9.52 2.09
CA THR A 160 4.42 9.03 3.29
C THR A 160 5.46 10.02 3.78
N LEU A 161 6.35 10.49 2.89
CA LEU A 161 7.41 11.43 3.28
C LEU A 161 6.83 12.78 3.76
N GLU A 162 5.79 13.29 3.10
CA GLU A 162 5.10 14.52 3.51
C GLU A 162 4.37 14.36 4.86
N THR A 163 3.80 13.18 5.13
CA THR A 163 3.16 12.87 6.43
C THR A 163 4.19 12.89 7.55
N ILE A 164 5.32 12.21 7.35
CA ILE A 164 6.43 12.18 8.32
C ILE A 164 6.99 13.59 8.50
N GLY A 165 7.28 14.29 7.40
CA GLY A 165 7.77 15.67 7.44
C GLY A 165 6.83 16.60 8.20
N THR A 166 5.52 16.55 7.93
CA THR A 166 4.52 17.35 8.66
C THR A 166 4.48 17.01 10.15
N LYS A 167 4.55 15.71 10.49
CA LYS A 167 4.50 15.23 11.88
C LYS A 167 5.72 15.66 12.71
N TYR A 168 6.88 15.83 12.08
CA TYR A 168 8.15 16.12 12.74
C TYR A 168 8.79 17.43 12.28
N ASP A 169 7.98 18.43 11.94
CA ASP A 169 8.42 19.80 11.60
C ASP A 169 9.54 19.85 10.53
N GLY A 170 9.35 19.06 9.48
CA GLY A 170 10.27 18.92 8.35
C GLY A 170 11.41 17.93 8.57
N GLU A 171 11.57 17.33 9.75
CA GLU A 171 12.56 16.26 9.99
C GLU A 171 12.02 14.90 9.49
N ILE A 172 12.87 14.10 8.84
CA ILE A 172 12.49 12.72 8.45
C ILE A 172 12.89 11.77 9.58
N LYS A 173 11.92 11.18 10.27
CA LYS A 173 12.17 10.19 11.34
C LYS A 173 11.67 8.80 10.96
N ALA A 174 12.27 7.77 11.53
CA ALA A 174 11.66 6.46 11.52
C ALA A 174 10.29 6.54 12.17
N ASP A 175 9.30 6.01 11.48
CA ASP A 175 7.92 6.09 11.92
C ASP A 175 7.09 5.04 11.21
N SER A 176 6.00 4.63 11.87
CA SER A 176 4.99 3.77 11.28
C SER A 176 3.62 4.24 11.70
N GLY A 177 2.69 4.24 10.77
CA GLY A 177 1.37 4.79 11.02
C GLY A 177 0.47 4.73 9.81
N TRP A 178 -0.56 5.54 9.85
CA TRP A 178 -1.54 5.68 8.77
C TRP A 178 -1.38 7.07 8.15
N THR A 179 -1.41 7.13 6.82
CA THR A 179 -1.44 8.40 6.08
C THR A 179 -2.71 8.53 5.25
N ASP A 180 -3.44 9.60 5.49
CA ASP A 180 -4.58 10.07 4.72
C ASP A 180 -4.34 11.51 4.23
N ILE A 181 -3.08 11.94 4.15
CA ILE A 181 -2.76 13.31 3.74
C ILE A 181 -3.24 13.58 2.31
N PHE A 182 -3.86 14.75 2.12
CA PHE A 182 -4.24 15.31 0.84
C PHE A 182 -3.33 16.49 0.52
N ILE A 183 -2.45 16.31 -0.48
CA ILE A 183 -1.46 17.32 -0.88
C ILE A 183 -2.11 18.24 -1.92
N LYS A 184 -2.05 19.56 -1.69
CA LYS A 184 -2.62 20.62 -2.52
C LYS A 184 -1.53 21.43 -3.21
#